data_AF-A0A2U8PU80-F1
#
_entry.id   AF-A0A2U8PU80-F1
#
_cell.length_a   1.000
_cell.length_b   1.000
_cell.length_c   1.000
_cell.angle_alpha   90.00
_cell.angle_beta   90.00
_cell.angle_gamma   90.00
#
_symmetry.space_group_name_H-M   'P 1'
#
loop_
_entity.id
_entity.type
_entity.pdbx_description
1 polymer ?
#
loop_
_entity_poly.entity_id
_entity_poly.type
_entity_poly.pdbx_seq_one_letter_code
_entity_poly.pdbx_strand_id
1 'polypeptide(L)' 'MANSIWTIEEFTCPGCSMNYTATREEHVEPHSGHFKCSICSGEVHAWSGKHHFFGWQAVKTRPPVFGRRWAGAGW' A
#
# COMPACT_ATOMS: atom_id res chain seq x y z
N MET A 1 18.52 22.91 -4.63
CA MET A 1 17.11 22.53 -4.86
C MET A 1 16.95 21.10 -4.37
N ALA A 2 16.51 20.89 -3.13
CA ALA A 2 16.32 19.55 -2.57
C ALA A 2 14.97 19.02 -3.06
N ASN A 3 15.00 18.09 -4.00
CA ASN A 3 13.80 17.40 -4.47
C ASN A 3 13.51 16.34 -3.40
N SER A 4 12.48 16.53 -2.58
CA SER A 4 12.07 15.51 -1.61
C SER A 4 11.63 14.27 -2.38
N ILE A 5 12.50 13.25 -2.41
CA ILE A 5 12.23 12.00 -3.11
C ILE A 5 11.23 11.22 -2.26
N TRP A 6 9.96 11.25 -2.68
CA TRP A 6 8.94 10.35 -2.18
C TRP A 6 8.78 9.20 -3.18
N THR A 7 8.83 7.97 -2.68
CA THR A 7 8.69 6.76 -3.48
C THR A 7 7.56 5.92 -2.90
N ILE A 8 6.64 5.46 -3.74
CA ILE A 8 5.57 4.55 -3.31
C ILE A 8 6.14 3.13 -3.36
N GLU A 9 6.16 2.46 -2.21
CA GLU A 9 6.55 1.05 -2.08
C GLU A 9 5.31 0.17 -1.84
N GLU A 10 5.28 -0.98 -2.49
CA GLU A 10 4.24 -2.00 -2.37
C GLU A 10 4.71 -3.10 -1.41
N PHE A 11 3.85 -3.46 -0.47
CA PHE A 11 4.10 -4.47 0.56
C PHE A 11 3.02 -5.53 0.51
N THR A 12 3.39 -6.80 0.46
CA THR A 12 2.43 -7.91 0.53
C THR A 12 2.48 -8.55 1.91
N CYS A 13 1.34 -8.65 2.59
CA CYS A 13 1.25 -9.29 3.88
C CYS A 13 1.51 -10.81 3.76
N PRO A 14 2.49 -11.39 4.48
CA PRO A 14 2.83 -12.81 4.38
C PRO A 14 1.74 -13.74 4.94
N GLY A 15 0.85 -13.24 5.81
CA GLY A 15 -0.18 -14.05 6.46
C GLY A 15 -1.51 -14.16 5.69
N CYS A 16 -1.86 -13.18 4.87
CA CYS A 16 -3.14 -13.14 4.15
C CYS A 16 -3.02 -12.73 2.68
N SER A 17 -1.80 -12.52 2.19
CA SER A 17 -1.50 -12.12 0.81
C SER A 17 -2.16 -10.82 0.35
N MET A 18 -2.62 -9.98 1.29
CA MET A 18 -3.15 -8.66 0.98
C MET A 18 -2.01 -7.70 0.63
N ASN A 19 -2.19 -6.97 -0.45
CA ASN A 19 -1.27 -5.93 -0.87
C ASN A 19 -1.58 -4.61 -0.17
N TYR A 20 -0.54 -3.92 0.22
CA TYR A 20 -0.54 -2.61 0.85
C TYR A 20 0.44 -1.72 0.12
N THR A 21 0.20 -0.42 0.16
CA THR A 21 1.12 0.59 -0.34
C THR A 21 1.45 1.54 0.78
N ALA A 22 2.71 1.95 0.85
CA ALA A 22 3.16 3.05 1.69
C ALA A 22 4.11 3.95 0.91
N THR A 23 4.08 5.25 1.23
CA THR A 23 5.00 6.24 0.65
C THR A 23 6.21 6.35 1.54
N ARG A 24 7.40 6.04 1.01
CA ARG A 24 8.69 6.29 1.64
C ARG A 24 9.14 7.70 1.32
N GLU A 25 9.51 8.45 2.34
CA GLU A 25 10.13 9.77 2.23
C GLU A 25 11.46 9.78 2.99
N GLU A 26 12.52 10.27 2.36
CA GLU A 26 13.82 10.43 3.01
C GLU A 26 13.81 11.63 3.96
N HIS A 27 14.17 11.37 5.22
CA HIS A 27 14.25 12.37 6.28
C HIS A 27 15.67 12.42 6.85
N VAL A 28 16.12 13.60 7.26
CA VAL A 28 17.43 13.74 7.92
C VAL A 28 17.41 13.08 9.30
N GLU A 29 16.27 13.15 9.97
CA GLU A 29 16.04 12.57 11.29
C GLU A 29 15.72 11.08 11.19
N PRO A 30 16.20 10.26 12.15
CA PRO A 30 15.88 8.85 12.20
C PRO A 30 14.42 8.67 12.62
N HIS A 31 13.64 8.00 11.77
CA HIS A 31 12.30 7.54 12.07
C HIS A 31 12.25 6.02 12.14
N SER A 32 11.42 5.53 13.05
CA SER A 32 11.12 4.12 13.18
C SER A 32 9.62 3.94 13.26
N GLY A 33 9.16 2.80 12.74
CA GLY A 33 7.75 2.48 12.69
C GLY A 33 7.54 1.06 12.23
N HIS A 34 6.29 0.62 12.34
CA HIS A 34 5.89 -0.68 11.85
C HIS A 34 4.47 -0.59 11.27
N PHE A 35 4.24 -1.37 10.23
CA PHE A 35 2.95 -1.53 9.61
C PHE A 35 2.38 -2.90 9.93
N LYS A 36 1.12 -2.89 10.34
CA LYS A 36 0.34 -4.09 10.62
C LYS A 36 -0.72 -4.27 9.55
N CYS A 37 -0.94 -5.52 9.20
CA CYS A 37 -2.04 -5.90 8.35
C CYS A 37 -3.36 -5.69 9.11
N SER A 38 -4.33 -5.00 8.51
CA SER A 38 -5.65 -4.81 9.13
C SER A 38 -6.50 -6.08 9.18
N ILE A 39 -6.12 -7.14 8.46
CA ILE A 39 -6.88 -8.39 8.36
C ILE A 39 -6.39 -9.43 9.37
N CYS A 40 -5.10 -9.74 9.37
CA CYS A 40 -4.51 -10.74 10.26
C CYS A 40 -3.79 -10.14 11.47
N SER A 41 -3.71 -8.81 11.60
CA SER A 41 -2.94 -8.10 12.63
C SER A 41 -1.43 -8.42 12.66
N GLY A 42 -0.94 -9.20 11.69
CA GLY A 42 0.47 -9.53 11.57
C GLY A 42 1.30 -8.32 11.14
N GLU A 43 2.54 -8.27 11.59
CA GLU A 43 3.53 -7.30 11.13
C GLU A 43 3.86 -7.57 9.66
N VAL A 44 3.66 -6.56 8.81
CA VAL A 44 3.95 -6.65 7.37
C VAL A 44 5.31 -6.07 7.07
N HIS A 45 5.64 -4.94 7.70
CA HIS A 45 6.89 -4.26 7.50
C HIS A 45 7.26 -3.46 8.75
N ALA A 46 8.52 -3.53 9.16
CA ALA A 46 9.09 -2.70 10.21
C ALA A 46 10.32 -2.00 9.64
N TRP A 47 10.48 -0.72 9.95
CA TRP A 47 11.59 0.08 9.47
C TRP A 47 12.21 0.91 10.59
N SER A 48 13.48 1.23 10.42
CA SER A 48 14.25 2.09 11.30
C SER A 48 15.39 2.71 10.49
N GLY A 49 15.43 4.04 10.41
CA GLY A 49 16.47 4.73 9.66
C GLY A 49 16.09 6.15 9.26
N LYS A 50 16.84 6.71 8.31
CA LYS A 50 16.64 8.07 7.78
C LYS A 50 15.51 8.15 6.75
N HIS A 51 14.50 7.33 6.91
CA HIS A 51 13.35 7.28 6.02
C HIS A 51 12.09 7.09 6.85
N HIS A 52 11.06 7.82 6.46
CA HIS A 52 9.75 7.76 7.06
C HIS A 52 8.79 7.16 6.04
N PHE A 53 8.02 6.17 6.47
CA PHE A 53 6.93 5.65 5.67
C PHE A 53 5.60 6.19 6.19
N PHE A 54 4.76 6.69 5.29
CA PHE A 54 3.42 7.17 5.62
C PHE A 54 2.39 6.78 4.55
N GLY A 55 1.11 7.03 4.82
CA GLY A 55 0.03 6.69 3.89
C GLY A 55 -0.18 5.19 3.73
N TRP A 56 -0.05 4.42 4.81
CA TRP A 56 -0.32 2.99 4.81
C TRP A 56 -1.76 2.71 4.38
N GLN A 57 -1.92 2.09 3.21
CA GLN A 57 -3.23 1.80 2.64
C GLN A 57 -3.23 0.41 2.01
N ALA A 58 -4.30 -0.36 2.24
CA ALA A 58 -4.51 -1.59 1.50
C ALA A 58 -4.79 -1.27 0.04
N VAL A 59 -4.07 -1.91 -0.87
CA VAL A 59 -4.33 -1.82 -2.31
C VAL A 59 -5.67 -2.49 -2.55
N LYS A 60 -6.72 -1.67 -2.67
CA LYS A 60 -7.97 -2.10 -3.26
C LYS A 60 -7.68 -2.24 -4.74
N THR A 61 -7.29 -3.43 -5.18
CA THR A 61 -7.38 -3.79 -6.59
C THR A 61 -8.80 -3.50 -7.02
N ARG A 62 -9.02 -2.36 -7.70
CA ARG A 62 -10.31 -2.12 -8.36
C ARG A 62 -10.50 -3.33 -9.26
N PRO A 63 -11.58 -4.12 -9.09
CA PRO A 63 -11.84 -5.18 -10.03
C PRO A 63 -11.88 -4.51 -11.41
N PRO A 64 -11.13 -5.01 -12.42
CA PRO A 64 -11.28 -4.52 -13.77
C PRO A 64 -12.77 -4.65 -14.09
N VAL A 65 -13.38 -3.55 -14.49
CA VAL A 65 -14.81 -3.50 -14.78
C VAL A 65 -15.04 -4.27 -16.08
N PHE A 66 -15.02 -5.60 -16.02
CA PHE A 66 -15.31 -6.47 -17.13
C PHE A 66 -16.83 -6.59 -17.26
N GLY A 67 -17.39 -5.95 -18.29
CA GLY A 67 -18.69 -6.27 -18.87
C GLY A 67 -19.94 -5.71 -18.17
N ARG A 68 -20.37 -4.49 -18.53
CA ARG A 68 -21.80 -4.11 -18.51
C ARG A 68 -22.15 -3.15 -19.65
N ARG A 69 -22.46 -3.73 -20.82
CA ARG A 69 -23.28 -3.22 -21.94
C ARG A 69 -23.13 -4.27 -23.07
N TRP A 70 -24.06 -5.16 -23.40
CA TRP A 70 -25.51 -5.12 -23.40
C TRP A 70 -26.06 -6.56 -23.31
N ALA A 71 -26.76 -6.91 -22.24
CA ALA A 71 -27.67 -8.05 -22.22
C ALA A 71 -29.08 -7.47 -22.17
N GLY A 72 -29.60 -7.15 -23.35
CA GLY A 72 -30.96 -6.64 -23.57
C GLY A 72 -31.50 -7.29 -24.84
N ALA A 73 -31.63 -8.62 -24.80
CA ALA A 73 -32.34 -9.42 -25.79
C ALA A 73 -33.48 -10.15 -25.07
N GLY A 74 -34.71 -9.96 -25.57
CA GLY A 74 -35.95 -10.60 -25.11
C GLY A 74 -36.56 -9.87 -23.91
N TRP A 75 -37.80 -9.37 -23.95
CA TRP A 75 -39.04 -9.87 -24.57
C TRP A 75 -39.87 -8.75 -25.19
#